data_AF-A0A926IZ63-F1
#
_entry.id   AF-A0A926IZ63-F1
#
_cell.length_a   1.000
_cell.length_b   1.000
_cell.length_c   1.000
_cell.angle_alpha   90.00
_cell.angle_beta   90.00
_cell.angle_gamma   90.00
#
_symmetry.space_group_name_H-M   'P 1'
#
loop_
_entity.id
_entity.type
_entity.pdbx_description
1 polymer ?
#
loop_
_entity_poly.entity_id
_entity_poly.type
_entity_poly.pdbx_seq_one_letter_code
_entity_poly.pdbx_strand_id
1 'polypeptide(L)'
;MKAILLVLLAFLSIEYADAKSCRLYSRVCTEPGGNKNIGGHNVYQDCWRYSLKYLCKTDTFQDSCLGISSSGTCKLESSTCTKTSLFGDCEISTSVYKCGQTQTTSLALLNFLLNTQQLRTALIILSVLP
;
A
#
# COMPACT_ATOMS: atom_id res chain seq x y z
N MET A 1 -0.06 -37.86 18.05
CA MET A 1 0.47 -37.59 16.69
C MET A 1 -0.10 -36.32 16.04
N LYS A 2 -1.37 -35.93 16.24
CA LYS A 2 -1.93 -34.67 15.69
C LYS A 2 -1.41 -33.38 16.37
N ALA A 3 -1.03 -33.44 17.65
CA ALA A 3 -0.54 -32.27 18.39
C ALA A 3 0.86 -31.78 17.93
N ILE A 4 1.68 -32.68 17.37
CA ILE A 4 3.04 -32.35 16.91
C ILE A 4 3.00 -31.54 15.59
N LEU A 5 1.97 -31.77 14.76
CA LEU A 5 1.79 -31.06 13.49
C LEU A 5 1.37 -29.59 13.69
N LEU A 6 0.64 -29.30 14.77
CA LEU A 6 0.17 -27.93 15.08
C LEU A 6 1.29 -27.04 15.62
N VAL A 7 2.28 -27.63 16.29
CA VAL A 7 3.44 -26.90 16.84
C VAL A 7 4.37 -26.43 15.72
N LEU A 8 4.57 -27.23 14.67
CA LEU A 8 5.40 -26.89 13.50
C LEU A 8 4.84 -25.72 12.66
N LEU A 9 3.51 -25.54 12.62
CA LEU A 9 2.87 -24.43 11.89
C LEU A 9 2.93 -23.11 12.67
N ALA A 10 3.10 -23.15 13.99
CA ALA A 10 3.23 -21.97 14.84
C ALA A 10 4.63 -21.34 14.79
N PHE A 11 5.66 -22.06 14.33
CA PHE A 11 7.04 -21.55 14.21
C PHE A 11 7.29 -20.75 12.91
N LEU A 12 6.33 -20.68 11.99
CA LEU A 12 6.47 -19.97 10.71
C LEU A 12 5.96 -18.53 10.73
N SER A 13 5.37 -18.05 11.83
CA SER A 13 5.13 -16.62 12.02
C SER A 13 6.42 -15.93 12.45
N ILE A 14 7.42 -15.94 11.57
CA ILE A 14 8.54 -15.02 11.67
C ILE A 14 7.96 -13.65 11.32
N GLU A 15 7.75 -12.82 12.34
CA GLU A 15 7.49 -11.40 12.16
C GLU A 15 8.75 -10.80 11.51
N TYR A 16 8.69 -10.67 10.19
CA TYR A 16 9.67 -9.91 9.43
C TYR A 16 9.55 -8.47 9.92
N ALA A 17 10.36 -8.11 10.90
CA ALA A 17 10.55 -6.72 11.27
C ALA A 17 11.00 -5.99 10.00
N ASP A 18 10.20 -5.04 9.53
CA ASP A 18 10.55 -4.13 8.44
C ASP A 18 11.72 -3.29 8.93
N ALA A 19 12.93 -3.83 8.79
CA ALA A 19 14.15 -3.10 9.05
C ALA A 19 14.14 -1.92 8.07
N LYS A 20 13.98 -0.69 8.58
CA LYS A 20 14.10 0.59 7.86
C LYS A 20 14.94 0.37 6.59
N SER A 21 14.30 0.36 5.43
CA SER A 21 14.93 -0.19 4.23
C SER A 21 16.06 0.74 3.73
N CYS A 22 17.26 0.55 4.27
CA CYS A 22 18.47 1.23 3.83
C CYS A 22 19.15 0.42 2.74
N ARG A 23 19.44 1.05 1.60
CA ARG A 23 20.14 0.41 0.48
C ARG A 23 21.52 1.04 0.30
N LEU A 24 22.50 0.22 -0.10
CA LEU A 24 23.85 0.68 -0.39
C LEU A 24 23.82 1.61 -1.61
N TYR A 25 24.21 2.87 -1.41
CA TYR A 25 24.28 3.90 -2.45
C TYR A 25 25.67 3.93 -3.10
N SER A 26 26.73 3.86 -2.30
CA SER A 26 28.10 3.88 -2.82
C SER A 26 29.05 3.05 -1.97
N ARG A 27 30.00 2.40 -2.63
CA ARG A 27 31.16 1.75 -2.02
C ARG A 27 32.43 2.31 -2.66
N VAL A 28 33.31 2.90 -1.86
CA VAL A 28 34.58 3.46 -2.33
C VAL A 28 35.72 2.86 -1.53
N CYS A 29 36.76 2.39 -2.22
CA CYS A 29 37.98 1.96 -1.57
C CYS A 29 38.74 3.18 -1.04
N THR A 30 38.92 3.25 0.28
CA THR A 30 39.65 4.34 0.94
C THR A 30 41.05 3.95 1.36
N GLU A 31 41.39 2.67 1.22
CA GLU A 31 42.72 2.16 1.50
C GLU A 31 43.11 1.13 0.43
N PRO A 32 44.10 1.46 -0.43
CA PRO A 32 44.42 0.67 -1.61
C PRO A 32 44.82 -0.76 -1.26
N GLY A 33 44.55 -1.67 -2.19
CA GLY A 33 44.85 -3.09 -2.05
C GLY A 33 46.34 -3.42 -2.00
N GLY A 34 46.63 -4.68 -1.65
CA GLY A 34 47.97 -5.21 -1.55
C GLY A 34 48.12 -6.19 -0.39
N ASN A 35 49.35 -6.66 -0.20
CA ASN A 35 49.69 -7.58 0.87
C ASN A 35 49.95 -6.84 2.18
N LYS A 36 49.43 -7.36 3.29
CA LYS A 36 49.83 -6.96 4.64
C LYS A 36 50.21 -8.16 5.47
N ASN A 37 51.24 -7.97 6.29
CA ASN A 37 51.59 -8.93 7.32
C ASN A 37 50.68 -8.71 8.54
N ILE A 38 49.88 -9.72 8.86
CA ILE A 38 49.01 -9.75 10.05
C ILE A 38 49.41 -10.98 10.85
N GLY A 39 50.02 -10.77 12.02
CA GLY A 39 50.46 -11.86 12.90
C GLY A 39 51.48 -12.81 12.27
N GLY A 40 52.36 -12.31 11.39
CA GLY A 40 53.37 -13.12 10.70
C GLY A 40 52.91 -13.68 9.34
N HIS A 41 51.62 -13.62 9.02
CA HIS A 41 51.08 -14.14 7.77
C HIS A 41 50.81 -13.01 6.78
N ASN A 42 51.18 -13.22 5.51
CA ASN A 42 50.94 -12.24 4.46
C ASN A 42 49.55 -12.47 3.85
N VAL A 43 48.63 -11.52 4.07
CA VAL A 43 47.25 -11.57 3.57
C VAL A 43 47.12 -10.56 2.45
N TYR A 44 46.52 -10.96 1.34
CA TYR A 44 46.20 -10.07 0.22
C TYR A 44 44.74 -9.62 0.30
N GLN A 45 44.49 -8.34 0.00
CA GLN A 45 43.14 -7.80 -0.21
C GLN A 45 43.16 -6.84 -1.40
N ASP A 46 42.08 -6.84 -2.19
CA ASP A 46 41.89 -5.87 -3.28
C ASP A 46 41.71 -4.44 -2.75
N CYS A 47 41.24 -4.31 -1.50
CA CYS A 47 41.12 -3.05 -0.78
C CYS A 47 41.06 -3.33 0.72
N TRP A 48 41.85 -2.61 1.52
CA TRP A 48 41.91 -2.83 2.97
C TRP A 48 40.79 -2.15 3.74
N ARG A 49 40.21 -1.11 3.16
CA ARG A 49 39.14 -0.36 3.82
C ARG A 49 38.20 0.26 2.81
N TYR A 50 36.91 0.09 3.05
CA TYR A 50 35.85 0.69 2.25
C TYR A 50 35.13 1.79 3.04
N SER A 51 34.79 2.88 2.36
CA SER A 51 33.74 3.81 2.79
C SER A 51 32.44 3.42 2.11
N LEU A 52 31.39 3.22 2.91
CA LEU A 52 30.06 2.85 2.45
C LEU A 52 29.10 4.01 2.73
N LYS A 53 28.27 4.37 1.75
CA LYS A 53 27.14 5.28 1.94
C LYS A 53 25.85 4.50 1.72
N TYR A 54 24.90 4.69 2.61
CA TYR A 54 23.57 4.09 2.54
C TYR A 54 22.52 5.18 2.38
N LEU A 55 21.48 4.88 1.60
CA LEU A 55 20.30 5.71 1.47
C LEU A 55 19.13 4.96 2.13
N CYS A 56 18.53 5.59 3.15
CA CYS A 56 17.45 5.00 3.93
C CYS A 56 16.12 5.67 3.60
N LYS A 57 15.06 4.87 3.50
CA LYS A 57 13.70 5.40 3.51
C LYS A 57 13.39 5.97 4.90
N THR A 58 12.72 7.11 4.94
CA THR A 58 12.21 7.72 6.18
C THR A 58 10.72 7.44 6.28
N ASP A 59 10.27 6.88 7.40
CA ASP A 59 8.91 6.34 7.60
C ASP A 59 7.80 7.41 7.73
N THR A 60 8.08 8.67 7.39
CA THR A 60 7.16 9.79 7.59
C THR A 60 6.13 9.96 6.48
N PHE A 61 5.86 8.91 5.70
CA PHE A 61 4.86 8.99 4.63
C PHE A 61 3.49 8.60 5.18
N GLN A 62 2.57 9.57 5.26
CA GLN A 62 1.17 9.30 5.57
C GLN A 62 0.39 9.21 4.26
N ASP A 63 -0.35 8.12 4.09
CA ASP A 63 -1.24 7.95 2.94
C ASP A 63 -2.56 8.69 3.18
N SER A 64 -2.70 9.84 2.52
CA SER A 64 -3.91 10.67 2.59
C SER A 64 -5.13 10.03 1.89
N CYS A 65 -4.92 9.00 1.06
CA CYS A 65 -5.97 8.31 0.31
C CYS A 65 -6.59 7.14 1.09
N LEU A 66 -6.05 6.77 2.26
CA LEU A 66 -6.51 5.62 3.05
C LEU A 66 -8.03 5.64 3.30
N GLY A 67 -8.59 6.76 3.73
CA GLY A 67 -10.03 6.84 4.02
C GLY A 67 -10.94 6.66 2.80
N ILE A 68 -10.47 7.06 1.62
CA ILE A 68 -11.23 6.95 0.37
C ILE A 68 -11.13 5.53 -0.18
N SER A 69 -9.90 4.98 -0.22
CA SER A 69 -9.63 3.63 -0.69
C SER A 69 -10.31 2.56 0.17
N SER A 70 -10.43 2.77 1.49
CA SER A 70 -11.10 1.83 2.41
C SER A 70 -12.63 1.91 2.36
N SER A 71 -13.21 2.98 1.83
CA SER A 71 -14.68 3.20 1.86
C SER A 71 -15.46 2.27 0.92
N GLY A 72 -14.82 1.70 -0.11
CA GLY A 72 -15.45 0.86 -1.13
C GLY A 72 -16.36 1.59 -2.14
N THR A 73 -16.71 2.85 -1.87
CA THR A 73 -17.58 3.69 -2.72
C THR A 73 -16.84 4.29 -3.93
N CYS A 74 -15.52 4.35 -3.84
CA CYS A 74 -14.65 4.95 -4.85
C CYS A 74 -13.72 3.90 -5.45
N LYS A 75 -13.58 3.89 -6.78
CA LYS A 75 -12.67 3.00 -7.51
C LYS A 75 -11.45 3.76 -8.01
N LEU A 76 -10.29 3.11 -7.94
CA LEU A 76 -9.04 3.65 -8.50
C LEU A 76 -9.21 3.84 -10.00
N GLU A 77 -8.98 5.07 -10.48
CA GLU A 77 -9.03 5.42 -11.89
C GLU A 77 -7.62 5.45 -12.49
N SER A 78 -6.67 6.04 -11.77
CA SER A 78 -5.26 6.06 -12.18
C SER A 78 -4.33 6.15 -10.97
N SER A 79 -3.08 5.73 -11.16
CA SER A 79 -2.00 5.92 -10.19
C SER A 79 -0.72 6.24 -10.94
N THR A 80 -0.05 7.32 -10.54
CA THR A 80 1.13 7.84 -11.21
C THR A 80 2.24 8.05 -10.20
N CYS A 81 3.44 7.57 -10.54
CA CYS A 81 4.61 7.86 -9.74
C CYS A 81 4.99 9.34 -9.86
N THR A 82 4.96 10.05 -8.73
CA THR A 82 5.28 11.49 -8.68
C THR A 82 6.70 11.73 -8.19
N LYS A 83 7.25 10.81 -7.41
CA LYS A 83 8.66 10.85 -6.99
C LYS A 83 9.28 9.47 -7.15
N THR A 84 10.33 9.41 -7.96
CA THR A 84 11.16 8.22 -8.12
C THR A 84 12.38 8.34 -7.22
N SER A 85 12.74 7.24 -6.57
CA SER A 85 13.97 7.11 -5.80
C SER A 85 15.20 7.16 -6.72
N LEU A 86 16.37 7.44 -6.14
CA LEU A 86 17.66 7.36 -6.82
C LEU A 86 17.99 5.95 -7.34
N PHE A 87 17.30 4.92 -6.85
CA PHE A 87 17.43 3.54 -7.33
C PHE A 87 16.41 3.16 -8.42
N GLY A 88 15.55 4.09 -8.85
CA GLY A 88 14.54 3.87 -9.89
C GLY A 88 13.19 3.35 -9.39
N ASP A 89 13.06 2.98 -8.11
CA ASP A 89 11.77 2.60 -7.52
C ASP A 89 10.85 3.82 -7.33
N CYS A 90 9.54 3.62 -7.40
CA CYS A 90 8.60 4.68 -7.03
C CYS A 90 8.57 4.88 -5.51
N GLU A 91 8.91 6.09 -5.06
CA GLU A 91 8.91 6.47 -3.65
C GLU A 91 7.57 7.10 -3.24
N ILE A 92 6.97 7.93 -4.12
CA ILE A 92 5.69 8.60 -3.88
C ILE A 92 4.81 8.42 -5.11
N SER A 93 3.62 7.86 -4.92
CA SER A 93 2.58 7.75 -5.93
C SER A 93 1.41 8.68 -5.61
N THR A 94 0.88 9.33 -6.65
CA THR A 94 -0.39 10.05 -6.59
C THR A 94 -1.46 9.21 -7.27
N SER A 95 -2.56 8.97 -6.58
CA SER A 95 -3.66 8.13 -7.06
C SER A 95 -4.95 8.95 -7.20
N VAL A 96 -5.67 8.77 -8.30
CA VAL A 96 -6.97 9.40 -8.57
C VAL A 96 -8.06 8.36 -8.43
N TYR A 97 -9.09 8.68 -7.65
CA TYR A 97 -10.24 7.80 -7.42
C TYR A 97 -11.50 8.43 -8.00
N LYS A 98 -12.29 7.61 -8.69
CA LYS A 98 -13.62 7.97 -9.16
C LYS A 98 -14.66 7.38 -8.24
N CYS A 99 -15.41 8.24 -7.56
CA CYS A 99 -16.49 7.84 -6.68
C CYS A 99 -17.80 7.77 -7.45
N GLY A 100 -18.51 6.65 -7.32
CA GLY A 100 -19.90 6.60 -7.73
C GLY A 100 -20.73 7.34 -6.69
N GLN A 101 -21.64 8.21 -7.13
CA GLN A 101 -22.74 8.62 -6.27
C GLN A 101 -23.37 7.33 -5.76
N THR A 102 -23.57 7.23 -4.45
CA THR A 102 -24.27 6.12 -3.80
C THR A 102 -25.43 5.78 -4.70
N GLN A 103 -25.45 4.57 -5.27
CA GLN A 103 -26.65 4.11 -5.95
C GLN A 103 -27.70 4.09 -4.86
N THR A 104 -28.49 5.15 -4.77
CA THR A 104 -29.73 5.20 -4.02
C THR A 104 -30.46 3.98 -4.52
N THR A 105 -30.40 2.93 -3.72
CA THR A 105 -30.88 1.61 -4.04
C THR A 105 -32.23 1.78 -4.68
N SER A 106 -32.38 1.26 -5.89
CA SER A 106 -33.57 1.32 -6.72
C SER A 106 -34.88 1.12 -5.93
N LEU A 107 -34.83 0.36 -4.82
CA LEU A 107 -35.88 0.20 -3.81
C LEU A 107 -36.48 1.52 -3.27
N ALA A 108 -35.68 2.56 -3.00
CA ALA A 108 -36.19 3.85 -2.51
C ALA A 108 -36.93 4.61 -3.62
N LEU A 109 -36.44 4.53 -4.86
CA LEU A 109 -37.11 5.10 -6.03
C LEU A 109 -38.36 4.31 -6.40
N LEU A 110 -38.34 2.97 -6.33
CA LEU A 110 -39.51 2.10 -6.50
C LEU A 110 -40.57 2.40 -5.44
N ASN A 111 -40.19 2.53 -4.17
CA ASN A 111 -41.14 2.87 -3.10
C ASN A 111 -41.73 4.27 -3.29
N PHE A 112 -40.95 5.25 -3.74
CA PHE A 112 -41.46 6.59 -4.06
C PHE A 112 -42.42 6.59 -5.27
N LEU A 113 -42.09 5.84 -6.33
CA LEU A 113 -42.93 5.67 -7.52
C LEU A 113 -44.23 4.90 -7.21
N LEU A 114 -44.15 3.83 -6.42
CA LEU A 114 -45.33 3.07 -5.98
C LEU A 114 -46.24 3.91 -5.08
N ASN A 115 -45.66 4.69 -4.15
CA ASN A 115 -46.44 5.55 -3.25
C ASN A 115 -47.10 6.74 -4.00
N THR A 116 -46.41 7.34 -4.98
CA THR A 116 -46.99 8.39 -5.82
C THR A 116 -48.07 7.87 -6.78
N GLN A 117 -47.97 6.63 -7.26
CA GLN A 117 -49.03 5.98 -8.05
C GLN A 117 -50.28 5.72 -7.20
N GLN A 118 -50.12 5.22 -5.97
CA GLN A 118 -51.23 4.99 -5.03
C GLN A 118 -51.98 6.29 -4.69
N LEU A 119 -51.26 7.40 -4.49
CA LEU A 119 -51.87 8.70 -4.21
C LEU A 119 -52.67 9.26 -5.40
N ARG A 120 -52.21 9.00 -6.64
CA ARG A 120 -52.95 9.37 -7.87
C ARG A 120 -54.22 8.54 -8.05
N THR A 121 -54.19 7.25 -7.73
CA THR A 121 -55.40 6.40 -7.87
C THR A 121 -56.47 6.78 -6.85
N ALA A 122 -56.08 7.09 -5.60
CA ALA A 122 -57.00 7.53 -4.56
C ALA A 122 -57.70 8.86 -4.90
N LEU A 123 -56.98 9.81 -5.51
CA LEU A 123 -57.54 11.11 -5.90
C LEU A 123 -58.57 10.98 -7.05
N ILE A 124 -58.34 10.05 -7.98
CA ILE A 124 -59.26 9.77 -9.09
C ILE A 124 -60.55 9.12 -8.56
N ILE A 125 -60.45 8.20 -7.60
CA ILE A 125 -61.62 7.52 -7.02
C ILE A 125 -62.51 8.52 -6.25
N LEU A 126 -61.93 9.46 -5.51
CA LEU A 126 -62.68 10.51 -4.80
C LEU A 126 -63.41 11.50 -5.73
N SER A 127 -62.92 11.70 -6.96
CA SER A 127 -63.58 12.56 -7.96
C SER A 127 -64.70 11.87 -8.75
N VAL A 128 -64.89 10.55 -8.56
CA VAL A 128 -65.87 9.73 -9.30
C VAL A 128 -66.92 9.12 -8.36
N LEU A 129 -66.83 9.35 -7.05
CA LEU A 129 -67.96 9.10 -6.14
C LEU A 129 -69.00 10.24 -6.31
N PRO A 130 -70.28 9.91 -6.58
CA PRO A 130 -71.37 10.87 -6.72
C PRO A 130 -71.75 11.55 -5.39
#